data_AF-A0AAW0FIV5-F1
#
_entry.id   AF-A0AAW0FIV5-F1
#
_cell.length_a   1.000
_cell.length_b   1.000
_cell.length_c   1.000
_cell.angle_alpha   90.00
_cell.angle_beta   90.00
_cell.angle_gamma   90.00
#
_symmetry.space_group_name_H-M   'P 1'
#
loop_
_entity.id
_entity.type
_entity.pdbx_description
1 polymer ?
#
loop_
_entity_poly.entity_id
_entity_poly.type
_entity_poly.pdbx_seq_one_letter_code
_entity_poly.pdbx_strand_id
1 'polypeptide(L)'
;MFGAVCSGRPIQLANQVETTNKQNATQLDDIDMNDSANAASTINIGISIEPTPQAEALLAEAKSNVSALTPVPLKPTSGNTKNPQDTAFLANQIVTHAYNYLSGFVDATGKVPMKAFDTWWEKFKNRLVSNPNFLDELKN
;
A
#
# COMPACT_ATOMS: atom_id res chain seq x y z
N MET A 1 4.89 19.85 13.45
CA MET A 1 4.70 20.65 12.22
C MET A 1 5.03 19.77 11.02
N PHE A 2 4.12 19.59 10.06
CA PHE A 2 4.31 18.66 8.92
C PHE A 2 4.97 19.32 7.70
N GLY A 3 4.99 20.65 7.65
CA GLY A 3 5.59 21.42 6.57
C GLY A 3 5.03 22.85 6.52
N ALA A 4 5.39 23.59 5.48
CA ALA A 4 4.83 24.89 5.15
C ALA A 4 4.46 24.92 3.66
N VAL A 5 3.37 25.61 3.32
CA VAL A 5 2.97 25.90 1.94
C VAL A 5 3.08 27.41 1.72
N CYS A 6 3.64 27.81 0.58
CA CYS A 6 3.77 29.21 0.19
C CYS A 6 3.49 29.36 -1.31
N SER A 7 3.41 30.59 -1.82
CA SER A 7 3.14 30.85 -3.24
C SER A 7 4.15 30.19 -4.20
N GLY A 8 5.41 30.02 -3.77
CA GLY A 8 6.45 29.31 -4.53
C GLY A 8 6.41 27.78 -4.39
N ARG A 9 5.67 27.26 -3.41
CA ARG A 9 5.49 25.82 -3.17
C ARG A 9 4.06 25.57 -2.67
N PRO A 10 3.08 25.54 -3.59
CA PRO A 10 1.67 25.53 -3.23
C PRO A 10 1.18 24.18 -2.65
N ILE A 11 1.96 23.10 -2.80
CA ILE A 11 1.59 21.76 -2.36
C ILE A 11 2.73 21.14 -1.55
N GLN A 12 2.37 20.51 -0.42
CA GLN A 12 3.28 19.76 0.45
C GLN A 12 2.65 18.40 0.78
N LEU A 13 3.39 17.32 0.53
CA LEU A 13 2.97 15.96 0.88
C LEU A 13 3.39 15.66 2.33
N ALA A 14 2.47 15.12 3.13
CA ALA A 14 2.72 14.67 4.50
C ALA A 14 2.19 13.24 4.67
N ASN A 15 3.00 12.37 5.27
CA ASN A 15 2.61 10.98 5.54
C ASN A 15 2.15 10.85 6.99
N GLN A 16 0.96 10.27 7.17
CA GLN A 16 0.48 9.87 8.49
C GLN A 16 1.18 8.57 8.90
N VAL A 17 1.82 8.58 10.06
CA VAL A 17 2.30 7.36 10.73
C VAL A 17 1.24 6.98 11.74
N GLU A 18 0.54 5.87 11.51
CA GLU A 18 -0.37 5.34 12.52
C GLU A 18 0.43 4.83 13.72
N THR A 19 0.29 5.52 14.86
CA THR A 19 0.74 4.96 16.13
C THR A 19 -0.28 3.93 16.58
N THR A 20 -0.10 2.66 16.22
CA THR A 20 -0.86 1.56 16.81
C THR A 20 -0.51 1.49 18.30
N ASN A 21 -1.32 2.15 19.12
CA ASN A 21 -1.21 2.11 20.57
C ASN A 21 -1.75 0.75 21.04
N LYS A 22 -0.92 -0.30 20.99
CA LYS A 22 -1.24 -1.60 21.62
C LYS A 22 -1.15 -1.46 23.13
N GLN A 23 -2.18 -0.88 23.76
CA GLN A 23 -2.31 -0.88 25.21
C GLN A 23 -3.35 -1.91 25.64
N ASN A 24 -2.83 -3.00 26.21
CA ASN A 24 -3.40 -3.86 27.25
C ASN A 24 -4.82 -4.42 27.05
N ALA A 25 -4.92 -5.57 26.38
CA ALA A 25 -6.02 -6.51 26.59
C ALA A 25 -5.56 -7.57 27.60
N THR A 26 -5.75 -7.27 28.89
CA THR A 26 -5.85 -8.30 29.94
C THR A 26 -7.33 -8.54 30.18
N GLN A 27 -7.73 -9.81 30.15
CA GLN A 27 -8.96 -10.38 30.72
C GLN A 27 -10.31 -10.22 29.99
N LEU A 28 -10.81 -11.43 29.64
CA LEU A 28 -12.15 -11.98 29.86
C LEU A 28 -13.24 -11.75 28.80
N ASP A 29 -13.64 -12.89 28.22
CA ASP A 29 -14.99 -13.32 27.84
C ASP A 29 -16.02 -12.22 27.55
N ASP A 30 -16.32 -12.01 26.27
CA ASP A 30 -17.64 -12.35 25.74
C ASP A 30 -17.62 -12.35 24.19
N ILE A 31 -18.33 -13.30 23.59
CA ILE A 31 -18.51 -13.38 22.14
C ILE A 31 -19.59 -12.35 21.80
N ASP A 32 -19.18 -11.18 21.31
CA ASP A 32 -20.10 -10.24 20.70
C ASP A 32 -19.63 -9.88 19.29
N MET A 33 -20.57 -9.92 18.35
CA MET A 33 -20.36 -9.58 16.94
C MET A 33 -19.93 -8.12 16.84
N ASN A 34 -18.61 -7.87 16.82
CA ASN A 34 -18.08 -6.58 16.44
C ASN A 34 -18.19 -6.45 14.91
N ASP A 35 -19.36 -6.00 14.47
CA ASP A 35 -19.55 -5.30 13.22
C ASP A 35 -18.46 -4.24 13.13
N SER A 36 -17.36 -4.60 12.45
CA SER A 36 -16.28 -3.69 12.11
C SER A 36 -16.79 -2.81 10.98
N ALA A 37 -17.82 -2.03 11.30
CA ALA A 37 -18.14 -0.79 10.66
C ALA A 37 -16.82 -0.02 10.60
N ASN A 38 -16.27 0.00 9.40
CA ASN A 38 -15.18 0.82 8.92
C ASN A 38 -15.22 2.18 9.63
N ALA A 39 -14.54 2.29 10.77
CA ALA A 39 -14.44 3.53 11.52
C ALA A 39 -13.57 4.41 10.65
N ALA A 40 -14.20 5.23 9.80
CA ALA A 40 -13.54 6.25 9.03
C ALA A 40 -12.70 7.05 10.03
N SER A 41 -11.39 6.84 9.99
CA SER A 41 -10.45 7.53 10.85
C SER A 41 -10.52 9.01 10.47
N THR A 42 -11.23 9.82 11.26
CA THR A 42 -11.30 11.27 11.07
C THR A 42 -9.91 11.85 11.29
N ILE A 43 -9.27 12.31 10.21
CA ILE A 43 -7.96 12.97 10.25
C ILE A 43 -8.18 14.46 10.50
N ASN A 44 -7.72 14.97 11.64
CA ASN A 44 -7.77 16.40 11.94
C ASN A 44 -6.52 17.09 11.41
N ILE A 45 -6.70 18.06 10.51
CA ILE A 45 -5.62 18.84 9.91
C ILE A 45 -5.67 20.26 10.47
N GLY A 46 -4.65 20.67 11.22
CA GLY A 46 -4.50 22.04 11.70
C GLY A 46 -3.70 22.89 10.70
N ILE A 47 -4.31 23.95 10.17
CA ILE A 47 -3.64 24.97 9.35
C ILE A 47 -3.52 26.28 10.15
N SER A 48 -2.31 26.83 10.25
CA SER A 48 -2.09 28.20 10.76
C SER A 48 -1.51 29.06 9.64
N ILE A 49 -1.95 30.31 9.55
CA ILE A 49 -1.45 31.29 8.58
C ILE A 49 -0.53 32.23 9.33
N GLU A 50 0.76 32.16 9.02
CA GLU A 50 1.80 32.99 9.61
C GLU A 50 2.47 33.85 8.52
N PRO A 51 3.00 35.03 8.84
CA PRO A 51 3.91 35.76 7.97
C PRO A 51 5.10 34.90 7.54
N THR A 52 5.50 34.98 6.27
CA THR A 52 6.60 34.20 5.68
C THR A 52 7.88 34.19 6.54
N PRO A 53 8.35 35.32 7.10
CA PRO A 53 9.57 35.32 7.92
C PRO A 53 9.43 34.49 9.20
N GLN A 54 8.24 34.42 9.78
CA GLN A 54 7.97 33.63 10.99
C GLN A 54 7.81 32.15 10.68
N ALA A 55 7.14 31.81 9.56
CA ALA A 55 6.99 30.44 9.11
C ALA A 55 8.35 29.77 8.80
N GLU A 56 9.28 30.52 8.20
CA GLU A 56 10.62 30.02 7.89
C GLU A 56 11.44 29.73 9.15
N ALA A 57 11.37 30.60 10.16
CA ALA A 57 12.01 30.40 11.45
C ALA A 57 11.50 29.12 12.16
N LEU A 58 10.18 28.93 12.20
CA LEU A 58 9.56 27.73 12.78
C LEU A 58 9.95 26.45 12.04
N LEU A 59 10.08 26.51 10.71
CA LEU A 59 10.49 25.37 9.90
C LEU A 59 11.97 25.02 10.12
N ALA A 60 12.83 26.02 10.32
CA ALA A 60 14.24 25.83 10.65
C ALA A 60 14.42 25.20 12.04
N GLU A 61 13.65 25.63 13.03
CA GLU A 61 13.61 25.04 14.36
C GLU A 61 13.04 23.61 14.35
N ALA A 62 12.00 23.34 13.55
CA ALA A 62 11.48 21.99 13.40
C ALA A 62 12.53 21.04 12.82
N LYS A 63 13.32 21.48 11.83
CA LYS A 63 14.40 20.68 11.22
C LYS A 63 15.55 20.40 12.19
N SER A 64 15.92 21.35 13.05
CA SER A 64 16.98 21.12 14.04
C SER A 64 16.57 20.09 15.09
N ASN A 65 15.28 20.03 15.45
CA ASN A 65 14.75 19.06 16.41
C ASN A 65 14.60 17.62 15.85
N VAL A 66 14.67 17.39 14.53
CA VAL A 66 14.64 16.03 13.94
C VAL A 66 16.04 15.38 13.86
N SER A 67 17.12 16.11 14.20
CA SER A 67 18.50 15.59 14.15
C SER A 67 18.89 14.66 15.31
N ALA A 68 17.98 14.35 16.25
CA ALA A 68 18.24 13.40 17.34
C ALA A 68 17.72 11.97 17.10
N LEU A 69 17.13 11.69 15.93
CA LEU A 69 16.82 10.32 15.50
C LEU A 69 17.77 9.96 14.37
N THR A 70 18.70 9.06 14.68
CA THR A 70 19.72 8.43 13.82
C THR A 70 19.39 8.42 12.32
N PRO A 71 20.37 8.68 11.43
CA PRO A 71 20.18 8.54 9.99
C PRO A 71 19.98 7.07 9.66
N VAL A 72 18.71 6.66 9.53
CA VAL A 72 18.37 5.41 8.86
C VAL A 72 18.78 5.62 7.40
N PRO A 73 19.60 4.73 6.80
CA PRO A 73 19.96 4.84 5.41
C PRO A 73 18.70 4.98 4.57
N LEU A 74 18.69 5.92 3.62
CA LEU A 74 17.70 6.00 2.55
C LEU A 74 17.75 4.69 1.76
N LYS A 75 17.04 3.68 2.25
CA LYS A 75 16.70 2.49 1.49
C LYS A 75 15.83 2.99 0.34
N PRO A 76 16.10 2.59 -0.92
CA PRO A 76 15.28 2.99 -2.03
C PRO A 76 13.82 2.69 -1.70
N THR A 77 12.98 3.68 -1.95
CA THR A 77 11.52 3.63 -1.94
C THR A 77 11.02 2.30 -2.49
N SER A 78 10.71 1.39 -1.58
CA SER A 78 9.79 0.27 -1.80
C SER A 78 8.74 0.37 -0.72
N GLY A 79 8.06 1.52 -0.72
CA GLY A 79 6.83 1.73 0.02
C GLY A 79 5.73 0.93 -0.68
N ASN A 80 5.67 -0.36 -0.38
CA ASN A 80 4.56 -1.22 -0.72
C ASN A 80 4.11 -1.92 0.56
N THR A 81 3.60 -1.16 1.53
CA THR A 81 2.46 -1.67 2.29
C THR A 81 1.29 -1.68 1.30
N LYS A 82 1.31 -2.60 0.32
CA LYS A 82 0.15 -2.86 -0.53
C LYS A 82 -0.99 -3.12 0.42
N ASN A 83 -2.08 -2.37 0.28
CA ASN A 83 -3.28 -2.62 1.06
C ASN A 83 -3.58 -4.14 0.93
N PRO A 84 -3.93 -4.86 2.01
CA PRO A 84 -4.33 -6.27 1.89
C PRO A 84 -5.35 -6.50 0.75
N GLN A 85 -6.20 -5.50 0.48
CA GLN A 85 -7.11 -5.49 -0.66
C GLN A 85 -6.40 -5.49 -2.03
N ASP A 86 -5.34 -4.71 -2.21
CA ASP A 86 -4.56 -4.69 -3.47
C ASP A 86 -3.89 -6.05 -3.73
N THR A 87 -3.43 -6.69 -2.65
CA THR A 87 -2.82 -8.03 -2.74
C THR A 87 -3.86 -9.09 -3.09
N ALA A 88 -5.04 -9.04 -2.46
CA ALA A 88 -6.15 -9.93 -2.79
C ALA A 88 -6.63 -9.71 -4.24
N PHE A 89 -6.74 -8.47 -4.68
CA PHE A 89 -7.10 -8.11 -6.04
C PHE A 89 -6.10 -8.68 -7.06
N LEU A 90 -4.80 -8.46 -6.82
CA LEU A 90 -3.73 -8.99 -7.66
C LEU A 90 -3.77 -10.53 -7.72
N ALA A 91 -3.92 -11.19 -6.57
CA ALA A 91 -4.01 -12.65 -6.51
C ALA A 91 -5.18 -13.18 -7.35
N ASN A 92 -6.36 -12.56 -7.23
CA ASN A 92 -7.53 -12.93 -8.03
C ASN A 92 -7.26 -12.80 -9.53
N GLN A 93 -6.59 -11.74 -9.99
CA GLN A 93 -6.25 -11.57 -11.40
C GLN A 93 -5.29 -12.63 -11.91
N ILE A 94 -4.27 -12.98 -11.10
CA ILE A 94 -3.33 -14.05 -11.43
C ILE A 94 -4.07 -15.39 -11.60
N VAL A 95 -4.94 -15.72 -10.66
CA VAL A 95 -5.73 -16.96 -10.68
C VAL A 95 -6.68 -17.00 -11.87
N THR A 96 -7.38 -15.91 -12.18
CA THR A 96 -8.27 -15.82 -13.35
C THR A 96 -7.51 -16.04 -14.66
N HIS A 97 -6.34 -15.42 -14.82
CA HIS A 97 -5.53 -15.62 -16.01
C HIS A 97 -5.02 -17.07 -16.13
N ALA A 98 -4.61 -17.68 -15.01
CA ALA A 98 -4.24 -19.09 -14.96
C ALA A 98 -5.41 -19.98 -15.39
N TYR A 99 -6.59 -19.76 -14.82
CA TYR A 99 -7.79 -20.52 -15.13
C TYR A 99 -8.16 -20.44 -16.61
N ASN A 100 -8.18 -19.24 -17.18
CA ASN A 100 -8.50 -19.04 -18.60
C ASN A 100 -7.54 -19.81 -19.51
N TYR A 101 -6.23 -19.81 -19.20
CA TYR A 101 -5.25 -20.56 -19.98
C TYR A 101 -5.39 -22.07 -19.80
N LEU A 102 -5.44 -22.53 -18.55
CA LEU A 102 -5.38 -23.95 -18.20
C LEU A 102 -6.67 -24.70 -18.53
N SER A 103 -7.81 -24.01 -18.57
CA SER A 103 -9.11 -24.59 -18.97
C SER A 103 -9.07 -25.25 -20.35
N GLY A 104 -8.26 -24.73 -21.28
CA GLY A 104 -8.06 -25.32 -22.61
C GLY A 104 -7.22 -26.61 -22.63
N PHE A 105 -6.58 -26.96 -21.51
CA PHE A 105 -5.74 -28.15 -21.38
C PHE A 105 -6.33 -29.19 -20.42
N VAL A 106 -7.57 -28.99 -19.98
CA VAL A 106 -8.28 -29.93 -19.11
C VAL A 106 -8.61 -31.20 -19.89
N ASP A 107 -8.24 -32.36 -19.34
CA ASP A 107 -8.61 -33.65 -19.90
C ASP A 107 -10.07 -34.04 -19.57
N ALA A 108 -10.56 -35.13 -20.16
CA ALA A 108 -11.92 -35.64 -19.91
C ALA A 108 -12.19 -35.98 -18.42
N THR A 109 -11.15 -36.05 -17.59
CA THR A 109 -11.23 -36.32 -16.15
C THR A 109 -11.14 -35.06 -15.29
N GLY A 110 -11.06 -33.87 -15.90
CA GLY A 110 -10.96 -32.60 -15.20
C GLY A 110 -9.54 -32.24 -14.74
N LYS A 111 -8.50 -32.94 -15.23
CA LYS A 111 -7.12 -32.73 -14.80
C LYS A 111 -6.34 -31.92 -15.82
N VAL A 112 -5.43 -31.08 -15.32
CA VAL A 112 -4.51 -30.29 -16.13
C VAL A 112 -3.14 -30.97 -16.14
N PRO A 113 -2.54 -31.23 -17.32
CA PRO A 113 -1.19 -31.75 -17.41
C PRO A 113 -0.18 -30.77 -16.78
N MET A 114 0.76 -31.27 -15.97
CA MET A 114 1.77 -30.43 -15.30
C MET A 114 2.54 -29.55 -16.30
N LYS A 115 2.89 -30.09 -17.47
CA LYS A 115 3.56 -29.32 -18.53
C LYS A 115 2.78 -28.10 -19.01
N ALA A 116 1.45 -28.16 -19.02
CA ALA A 116 0.62 -27.01 -19.42
C ALA A 116 0.74 -25.88 -18.40
N PHE A 117 0.77 -26.23 -17.11
CA PHE A 117 1.03 -25.29 -16.02
C PHE A 117 2.43 -24.68 -16.11
N ASP A 118 3.47 -25.49 -16.29
CA ASP A 118 4.85 -25.00 -16.41
C ASP A 118 4.99 -24.03 -17.59
N THR A 119 4.41 -24.39 -18.74
CA THR A 119 4.42 -23.56 -19.95
C THR A 119 3.70 -22.22 -19.72
N TRP A 120 2.55 -22.25 -19.03
CA TRP A 120 1.83 -21.04 -18.64
C TRP A 120 2.69 -20.16 -17.73
N TRP A 121 3.31 -20.74 -16.70
CA TRP A 121 4.11 -20.02 -15.73
C TRP A 121 5.32 -19.33 -16.37
N GLU A 122 6.01 -20.00 -17.30
CA GLU A 122 7.10 -19.38 -18.07
C GLU A 122 6.62 -18.19 -18.91
N LYS A 123 5.50 -18.35 -19.62
CA LYS A 123 4.90 -17.26 -20.40
C LYS A 123 4.48 -16.10 -19.51
N PHE A 124 3.87 -16.40 -18.36
CA PHE A 124 3.43 -15.41 -17.39
C PHE A 124 4.60 -14.59 -16.85
N LYS A 125 5.69 -15.24 -16.42
CA LYS A 125 6.91 -14.56 -15.95
C LYS A 125 7.51 -13.66 -17.04
N ASN A 126 7.66 -14.18 -18.26
CA ASN A 126 8.21 -13.41 -19.36
C ASN A 126 7.35 -12.19 -19.70
N ARG A 127 6.02 -12.34 -19.65
CA ARG A 127 5.09 -11.23 -19.87
C ARG A 127 5.14 -10.20 -18.75
N LEU A 128 5.26 -10.63 -17.49
CA LEU A 128 5.39 -9.75 -16.33
C LEU A 128 6.65 -8.89 -16.39
N VAL A 129 7.77 -9.44 -16.85
CA VAL A 129 9.02 -8.69 -17.07
C VAL A 129 8.88 -7.69 -18.21
N SER A 130 8.19 -8.06 -19.28
CA SER A 130 8.00 -7.20 -20.46
C SER A 130 6.96 -6.10 -20.26
N ASN A 131 5.89 -6.36 -19.51
CA ASN A 131 4.81 -5.42 -19.23
C ASN A 131 4.28 -5.66 -17.81
N PRO A 132 4.70 -4.87 -16.82
CA PRO A 132 4.26 -5.03 -15.43
C PRO A 132 2.74 -4.85 -15.21
N ASN A 133 2.03 -4.17 -16.12
CA ASN A 133 0.61 -3.83 -15.97
C ASN A 133 -0.32 -4.74 -16.82
N PHE A 134 0.19 -5.79 -17.44
CA PHE A 134 -0.61 -6.62 -18.37
C PHE A 134 -1.82 -7.31 -17.71
N LEU A 135 -1.80 -7.50 -16.39
CA LEU A 135 -2.93 -8.08 -15.65
C LEU A 135 -4.14 -7.15 -15.61
N ASP A 136 -3.92 -5.83 -15.72
CA ASP A 136 -5.00 -4.85 -15.77
C ASP A 136 -5.71 -4.83 -17.14
N GLU A 137 -5.04 -5.28 -18.21
CA GLU A 137 -5.63 -5.38 -19.55
C GLU A 137 -6.73 -6.46 -19.64
N LEU A 138 -6.73 -7.43 -18.71
CA LEU A 138 -7.79 -8.45 -18.58
C LEU A 138 -9.12 -7.90 -18.04
N LYS A 139 -9.20 -6.61 -17.68
CA LYS A 139 -10.43 -5.98 -17.19
C LYS A 139 -11.43 -5.59 -18.30
N ASN A 140 -11.08 -5.78 -19.58
CA ASN A 140 -11.92 -5.42 -20.72
C ASN A 140 -12.55 -6.64 -21.40
#